data_AF-A0A8S3ZBK3-F1
#
_entry.id   AF-A0A8S3ZBK3-F1
#
_cell.length_a   1.000
_cell.length_b   1.000
_cell.length_c   1.000
_cell.angle_alpha   90.00
_cell.angle_beta   90.00
_cell.angle_gamma   90.00
#
_symmetry.space_group_name_H-M   'P 1'
#
loop_
_entity.id
_entity.type
_entity.pdbx_description
1 polymer ?
#
loop_
_entity_poly.entity_id
_entity_poly.type
_entity_poly.pdbx_seq_one_letter_code
_entity_poly.pdbx_strand_id
1 'polypeptide(L)'
;AANVYSQISQRLVEDGLQPESSDVEKLLFLWKSYLHLEEELQEARSLQDKLKETQAEEMKEVENYVEHIRQLSDEREALIHELETENEALKLQVISLEHEGNAQAEITEMLTEQGLAEISHAMQSEQIAYLLMERARLLHEVEEHKNDICSDTANSGGHPSEEEFKSILEKERKEFEEELKQQRDSAKMISEQLKHEHEEEITALMDENSKLEEDLQKTEMMVSQLKAELSKYTEGESMAAHLNPSLKTNSEEERRKQLVHERNELDKEQEELEKDMEEIEKDRADFQVERKQFEQEKVVFELK
;
A
#
# COMPACT_ATOMS: atom_id res chain seq x y z
N ALA A 1 39.09 60.90 7.79
CA ALA A 1 38.97 61.11 9.25
C ALA A 1 37.89 62.13 9.61
N ALA A 2 37.97 63.40 9.15
CA ALA A 2 37.03 64.47 9.53
C ALA A 2 35.54 64.17 9.22
N ASN A 3 35.25 63.48 8.11
CA ASN A 3 33.87 63.11 7.73
C ASN A 3 33.26 62.07 8.69
N VAL A 4 34.02 61.04 9.07
CA VAL A 4 33.56 59.99 9.99
C VAL A 4 33.32 60.55 11.40
N TYR A 5 34.20 61.43 11.86
CA TYR A 5 34.04 62.07 13.17
C TYR A 5 32.78 62.96 13.24
N SER A 6 32.47 63.68 12.16
CA SER A 6 31.24 64.46 12.06
C SER A 6 29.99 63.58 12.08
N GLN A 7 30.02 62.42 11.41
CA GLN A 7 28.91 61.47 11.39
C GLN A 7 28.68 60.80 12.76
N ILE A 8 29.76 60.41 13.44
CA ILE A 8 29.68 59.84 14.80
C ILE A 8 29.13 60.88 15.78
N SER A 9 29.62 62.12 15.71
CA SER A 9 29.15 63.20 16.57
C SER A 9 27.67 63.51 16.34
N GLN A 10 27.22 63.48 15.07
CA GLN A 10 25.81 63.66 14.73
C GLN A 10 24.94 62.53 15.28
N ARG A 11 25.34 61.26 15.09
CA ARG A 11 24.64 60.08 15.63
C ARG A 11 24.51 60.13 17.15
N LEU A 12 25.58 60.51 17.85
CA LEU A 12 25.55 60.63 19.31
C LEU A 12 24.54 61.67 19.80
N VAL A 13 24.37 62.78 19.06
CA VAL A 13 23.36 63.80 19.38
C VAL A 13 21.94 63.29 19.07
N GLU A 14 21.77 62.54 17.97
CA GLU A 14 20.50 61.87 17.64
C GLU A 14 20.09 60.86 18.72
N ASP A 15 21.07 60.15 19.29
CA ASP A 15 20.88 59.18 20.38
C ASP A 15 20.74 59.85 21.78
N GLY A 16 20.72 61.20 21.83
CA GLY A 16 20.38 61.98 23.03
C GLY A 16 21.55 62.55 23.82
N LEU A 17 22.79 62.47 23.32
CA LEU A 17 23.98 63.01 23.98
C LEU A 17 24.17 64.51 23.69
N GLN A 18 24.56 65.31 24.67
CA GLN A 18 24.74 66.77 24.48
C GLN A 18 25.96 67.06 23.57
N PRO A 19 25.90 68.03 22.65
CA PRO A 19 27.00 68.35 21.74
C PRO A 19 28.31 68.74 22.46
N GLU A 20 28.18 69.41 23.60
CA GLU A 20 29.26 69.90 24.46
C GLU A 20 29.81 68.83 25.43
N SER A 21 29.31 67.59 25.36
CA SER A 21 29.80 66.49 26.22
C SER A 21 31.29 66.24 26.00
N SER A 22 31.99 65.93 27.09
CA SER A 22 33.41 65.57 27.07
C SER A 22 33.63 64.32 26.23
N ASP A 23 34.82 64.18 25.64
CA ASP A 23 35.23 62.96 24.92
C ASP A 23 35.11 61.70 25.80
N VAL A 24 35.29 61.84 27.12
CA VAL A 24 35.11 60.74 28.08
C VAL A 24 33.63 60.35 28.22
N GLU A 25 32.71 61.31 28.24
CA GLU A 25 31.27 61.06 28.32
C GLU A 25 30.75 60.41 27.03
N LYS A 26 31.25 60.87 25.88
CA LYS A 26 31.01 60.26 24.56
C LYS A 26 31.49 58.82 24.51
N LEU A 27 32.70 58.56 25.02
CA LEU A 27 33.27 57.21 25.04
C LEU A 27 32.49 56.27 25.98
N LEU A 28 32.09 56.75 27.17
CA LEU A 28 31.27 55.98 28.10
C LEU A 28 29.89 55.67 27.53
N PHE A 29 29.28 56.61 26.81
CA PHE A 29 28.01 56.39 26.13
C PHE A 29 28.14 55.32 25.05
N LEU A 30 29.13 55.45 24.16
CA LEU A 30 29.40 54.46 23.11
C LEU A 30 29.67 53.06 23.68
N TRP A 31 30.43 52.97 24.77
CA TRP A 31 30.71 51.71 25.43
C TRP A 31 29.45 51.04 25.99
N LYS A 32 28.56 51.80 26.64
CA LYS A 32 27.28 51.28 27.13
C LYS A 32 26.38 50.82 25.98
N SER A 33 26.27 51.60 24.92
CA SER A 33 25.47 51.24 23.74
C SER A 33 26.03 50.00 23.04
N TYR A 34 27.36 49.87 22.96
CA TYR A 34 28.01 48.68 22.42
C TYR A 34 27.67 47.43 23.24
N LEU A 35 27.81 47.50 24.57
CA LEU A 35 27.47 46.39 25.46
C LEU A 35 25.99 45.99 25.33
N HIS A 36 25.08 46.96 25.29
CA HIS A 36 23.66 46.69 25.15
C HIS A 36 23.33 46.02 23.80
N LEU A 37 23.91 46.51 22.70
CA LEU A 37 23.74 45.88 21.39
C LEU A 37 24.36 44.48 21.32
N GLU A 38 25.46 44.24 22.04
CA GLU A 38 26.08 42.92 22.14
C GLU A 38 25.18 41.93 22.90
N GLU A 39 24.57 42.37 24.01
CA GLU A 39 23.57 41.61 24.76
C GLU A 39 22.33 41.30 23.90
N GLU A 40 21.74 42.32 23.24
CA GLU A 40 20.59 42.14 22.35
C GLU A 40 20.90 41.18 21.19
N LEU A 41 22.09 41.27 20.60
CA LEU A 41 22.53 40.38 19.54
C LEU A 41 22.67 38.94 20.04
N GLN A 42 23.17 38.76 21.25
CA GLN A 42 23.31 37.44 21.87
C GLN A 42 21.94 36.83 22.18
N GLU A 43 21.00 37.62 22.72
CA GLU A 43 19.62 37.20 22.94
C GLU A 43 18.91 36.83 21.64
N ALA A 44 19.04 37.67 20.60
CA ALA A 44 18.45 37.40 19.29
C ALA A 44 19.00 36.12 18.65
N ARG A 45 20.30 35.85 18.80
CA ARG A 45 20.92 34.58 18.36
C ARG A 45 20.37 33.39 19.13
N SER A 46 20.28 33.48 20.46
CA SER A 46 19.72 32.40 21.28
C SER A 46 18.26 32.12 20.91
N LEU A 47 17.45 33.15 20.68
CA LEU A 47 16.07 32.99 20.23
C LEU A 47 15.99 32.35 18.83
N GLN A 48 16.87 32.75 17.93
CA GLN A 48 16.95 32.16 16.59
C GLN A 48 17.29 30.67 16.65
N ASP A 49 18.22 30.27 17.52
CA ASP A 49 18.62 28.87 17.66
C ASP A 49 17.50 28.03 18.27
N LYS A 50 16.79 28.55 19.29
CA LYS A 50 15.58 27.90 19.84
C LYS A 50 14.49 27.74 18.79
N LEU A 51 14.26 28.75 17.97
CA LEU A 51 13.25 28.68 16.91
C LEU A 51 13.60 27.59 15.88
N LYS A 52 14.89 27.46 15.53
CA LYS A 52 15.34 26.40 14.62
C LYS A 52 15.19 25.00 15.23
N GLU A 53 15.45 24.88 16.53
CA GLU A 53 15.26 23.62 17.27
C GLU A 53 13.79 23.21 17.27
N THR A 54 12.88 24.11 17.68
CA THR A 54 11.43 23.86 17.61
C THR A 54 10.97 23.53 16.20
N GLN A 55 11.46 24.26 15.18
CA GLN A 55 11.12 23.95 13.80
C GLN A 55 11.61 22.55 13.38
N ALA A 56 12.79 22.13 13.81
CA ALA A 56 13.32 20.79 13.51
C ALA A 56 12.51 19.68 14.20
N GLU A 57 12.05 19.93 15.43
CA GLU A 57 11.15 19.03 16.16
C GLU A 57 9.79 18.91 15.47
N GLU A 58 9.16 20.03 15.11
CA GLU A 58 7.88 20.04 14.38
C GLU A 58 8.01 19.31 13.02
N MET A 59 9.12 19.51 12.30
CA MET A 59 9.37 18.79 11.05
C MET A 59 9.46 17.28 11.26
N LYS A 60 10.13 16.83 12.33
CA LYS A 60 10.22 15.42 12.68
C LYS A 60 8.86 14.83 13.05
N GLU A 61 8.02 15.58 13.78
CA GLU A 61 6.66 15.15 14.08
C GLU A 61 5.81 14.98 12.81
N VAL A 62 5.88 15.95 11.89
CA VAL A 62 5.18 15.85 10.60
C VAL A 62 5.66 14.65 9.80
N GLU A 63 6.97 14.38 9.75
CA GLU A 63 7.52 13.19 9.10
C GLU A 63 6.97 11.90 9.70
N ASN A 64 6.90 11.81 11.04
CA ASN A 64 6.32 10.65 11.72
C ASN A 64 4.82 10.47 11.40
N TYR A 65 4.03 11.55 11.34
CA TYR A 65 2.62 11.47 10.96
C TYR A 65 2.45 11.02 9.50
N VAL A 66 3.29 11.52 8.60
CA VAL A 66 3.27 11.11 7.19
C VAL A 66 3.62 9.63 7.05
N GLU A 67 4.62 9.14 7.79
CA GLU A 67 4.97 7.73 7.81
C GLU A 67 3.82 6.87 8.34
N HIS A 68 3.17 7.29 9.42
CA HIS A 68 2.01 6.57 9.96
C HIS A 68 0.84 6.52 8.96
N ILE A 69 0.55 7.62 8.26
CA ILE A 69 -0.48 7.66 7.22
C ILE A 69 -0.15 6.71 6.06
N ARG A 70 1.13 6.64 5.66
CA ARG A 70 1.57 5.66 4.65
C ARG A 70 1.33 4.23 5.11
N GLN A 71 1.75 3.89 6.33
CA GLN A 71 1.53 2.55 6.89
C GLN A 71 0.03 2.18 6.91
N LEU A 72 -0.84 3.09 7.38
CA LEU A 72 -2.28 2.87 7.36
C LEU A 72 -2.86 2.71 5.94
N SER A 73 -2.26 3.39 4.96
CA SER A 73 -2.67 3.28 3.56
C SER A 73 -2.26 1.91 3.00
N ASP A 74 -1.05 1.46 3.29
CA ASP A 74 -0.54 0.13 2.90
C ASP A 74 -1.39 -0.99 3.53
N GLU A 75 -1.73 -0.88 4.82
CA GLU A 75 -2.62 -1.82 5.52
C GLU A 75 -4.02 -1.87 4.89
N ARG A 76 -4.57 -0.69 4.53
CA ARG A 76 -5.86 -0.61 3.85
C ARG A 76 -5.82 -1.26 2.47
N GLU A 77 -4.76 -1.04 1.69
CA GLU A 77 -4.58 -1.64 0.37
C GLU A 77 -4.44 -3.17 0.47
N ALA A 78 -3.66 -3.66 1.44
CA ALA A 78 -3.54 -5.09 1.70
C ALA A 78 -4.91 -5.72 2.04
N LEU A 79 -5.70 -5.07 2.89
CA LEU A 79 -7.05 -5.54 3.24
C LEU A 79 -8.01 -5.54 2.04
N ILE A 80 -7.96 -4.49 1.21
CA ILE A 80 -8.77 -4.43 -0.02
C ILE A 80 -8.41 -5.60 -0.94
N HIS A 81 -7.11 -5.83 -1.16
CA HIS A 81 -6.66 -6.93 -1.99
C HIS A 81 -7.12 -8.29 -1.44
N GLU A 82 -7.03 -8.52 -0.12
CA GLU A 82 -7.52 -9.76 0.50
C GLU A 82 -9.03 -9.94 0.24
N LEU A 83 -9.83 -8.90 0.48
CA LEU A 83 -11.27 -8.94 0.24
C LEU A 83 -11.63 -9.14 -1.23
N GLU A 84 -10.90 -8.51 -2.16
CA GLU A 84 -11.11 -8.70 -3.60
C GLU A 84 -10.81 -10.15 -4.00
N THR A 85 -9.70 -10.73 -3.50
CA THR A 85 -9.37 -12.13 -3.79
C THR A 85 -10.39 -13.11 -3.22
N GLU A 86 -10.89 -12.87 -1.99
CA GLU A 86 -11.94 -13.68 -1.40
C GLU A 86 -13.26 -13.53 -2.17
N ASN A 87 -13.61 -12.31 -2.60
CA ASN A 87 -14.82 -12.06 -3.36
C ASN A 87 -14.81 -12.79 -4.71
N GLU A 88 -13.67 -12.76 -5.43
CA GLU A 88 -13.50 -13.52 -6.67
C GLU A 88 -13.59 -15.03 -6.44
N ALA A 89 -12.98 -15.54 -5.37
CA ALA A 89 -13.10 -16.96 -5.01
C ALA A 89 -14.56 -17.36 -4.72
N LEU A 90 -15.31 -16.52 -4.00
CA LEU A 90 -16.74 -16.74 -3.71
C LEU A 90 -17.60 -16.66 -4.96
N LYS A 91 -17.34 -15.72 -5.88
CA LYS A 91 -18.04 -15.64 -7.17
C LYS A 91 -17.85 -16.92 -7.97
N LEU A 92 -16.61 -17.42 -8.05
CA LEU A 92 -16.32 -18.69 -8.73
C LEU A 92 -17.04 -19.87 -8.07
N GLN A 93 -17.09 -19.91 -6.73
CA GLN A 93 -17.83 -20.93 -6.00
C GLN A 93 -19.33 -20.88 -6.31
N VAL A 94 -19.93 -19.69 -6.36
CA VAL A 94 -21.35 -19.51 -6.71
C VAL A 94 -21.62 -20.03 -8.12
N ILE A 95 -20.80 -19.66 -9.10
CA ILE A 95 -20.94 -20.14 -10.49
C ILE A 95 -20.85 -21.68 -10.54
N SER A 96 -19.91 -22.28 -9.79
CA SER A 96 -19.79 -23.74 -9.71
C SER A 96 -21.05 -24.39 -9.15
N LEU A 97 -21.61 -23.85 -8.07
CA LEU A 97 -22.82 -24.37 -7.44
C LEU A 97 -24.06 -24.19 -8.34
N GLU A 98 -24.15 -23.07 -9.08
CA GLU A 98 -25.22 -22.85 -10.06
C GLU A 98 -25.13 -23.88 -11.20
N HIS A 99 -23.92 -24.18 -11.68
CA HIS A 99 -23.71 -25.20 -12.70
C HIS A 99 -24.09 -26.60 -12.20
N GLU A 100 -23.66 -26.98 -10.99
CA GLU A 100 -24.05 -28.23 -10.35
C GLU A 100 -25.57 -28.33 -10.15
N GLY A 101 -26.21 -27.23 -9.74
CA GLY A 101 -27.66 -27.15 -9.58
C GLY A 101 -28.42 -27.34 -10.91
N ASN A 102 -27.95 -26.69 -11.98
CA ASN A 102 -28.53 -26.84 -13.33
C ASN A 102 -28.35 -28.26 -13.86
N ALA A 103 -27.17 -28.85 -13.68
CA ALA A 103 -26.92 -30.25 -14.06
C ALA A 103 -27.82 -31.21 -13.27
N GLN A 104 -28.03 -30.96 -11.99
CA GLN A 104 -28.94 -31.76 -11.18
C GLN A 104 -30.40 -31.61 -11.65
N ALA A 105 -30.82 -30.40 -12.02
CA ALA A 105 -32.16 -30.16 -12.57
C ALA A 105 -32.38 -30.93 -13.88
N GLU A 106 -31.41 -30.91 -14.79
CA GLU A 106 -31.44 -31.68 -16.04
C GLU A 106 -31.54 -33.19 -15.78
N ILE A 107 -30.75 -33.72 -14.83
CA ILE A 107 -30.85 -35.12 -14.39
C ILE A 107 -32.26 -35.43 -13.86
N THR A 108 -32.84 -34.53 -13.07
CA THR A 108 -34.20 -34.74 -12.55
C THR A 108 -35.25 -34.77 -13.66
N GLU A 109 -35.13 -33.89 -14.65
CA GLU A 109 -36.02 -33.84 -15.82
C GLU A 109 -35.90 -35.15 -16.63
N MET A 110 -34.68 -35.56 -17.00
CA MET A 110 -34.46 -36.81 -17.73
C MET A 110 -34.99 -38.04 -16.99
N LEU A 111 -34.78 -38.13 -15.67
CA LEU A 111 -35.32 -39.23 -14.87
C LEU A 111 -36.85 -39.22 -14.88
N THR A 112 -37.49 -38.05 -14.81
CA THR A 112 -38.95 -37.97 -14.88
C THR A 112 -39.49 -38.37 -16.26
N GLU A 113 -38.84 -37.96 -17.36
CA GLU A 113 -39.23 -38.33 -18.73
C GLU A 113 -39.12 -39.84 -19.00
N GLN A 114 -38.13 -40.49 -18.40
CA GLN A 114 -37.94 -41.95 -18.46
C GLN A 114 -38.88 -42.74 -17.53
N GLY A 115 -39.81 -42.07 -16.83
CA GLY A 115 -40.74 -42.70 -15.89
C GLY A 115 -40.12 -43.08 -14.55
N LEU A 116 -38.92 -42.58 -14.23
CA LEU A 116 -38.18 -42.79 -12.99
C LEU A 116 -38.36 -41.62 -12.00
N ALA A 117 -39.54 -40.99 -11.99
CA ALA A 117 -39.86 -39.85 -11.14
C ALA A 117 -39.74 -40.16 -9.63
N GLU A 118 -39.81 -41.43 -9.23
CA GLU A 118 -39.70 -41.86 -7.83
C GLU A 118 -38.30 -41.67 -7.25
N ILE A 119 -37.26 -41.67 -8.11
CA ILE A 119 -35.86 -41.47 -7.71
C ILE A 119 -35.30 -40.11 -8.13
N SER A 120 -36.05 -39.30 -8.87
CA SER A 120 -35.55 -38.03 -9.44
C SER A 120 -35.06 -37.03 -8.38
N HIS A 121 -35.62 -37.08 -7.17
CA HIS A 121 -35.23 -36.23 -6.05
C HIS A 121 -34.37 -36.94 -4.98
N ALA A 122 -34.01 -38.21 -5.21
CA ALA A 122 -33.09 -38.93 -4.34
C ALA A 122 -31.66 -38.37 -4.44
N MET A 123 -30.79 -38.69 -3.48
CA MET A 123 -29.38 -38.31 -3.57
C MET A 123 -28.75 -38.96 -4.82
N GLN A 124 -27.79 -38.28 -5.48
CA GLN A 124 -27.11 -38.82 -6.66
C GLN A 124 -26.58 -40.25 -6.44
N SER A 125 -26.03 -40.54 -5.26
CA SER A 125 -25.56 -41.88 -4.89
C SER A 125 -26.67 -42.93 -4.91
N GLU A 126 -27.87 -42.57 -4.48
CA GLU A 126 -29.05 -43.43 -4.47
C GLU A 126 -29.63 -43.61 -5.87
N GLN A 127 -29.69 -42.52 -6.66
CA GLN A 127 -30.06 -42.60 -8.08
C GLN A 127 -29.16 -43.56 -8.84
N ILE A 128 -27.84 -43.42 -8.66
CA ILE A 128 -26.84 -44.30 -9.28
C ILE A 128 -27.04 -45.74 -8.80
N ALA A 129 -27.23 -45.97 -7.51
CA ALA A 129 -27.44 -47.30 -6.96
C ALA A 129 -28.70 -47.97 -7.54
N TYR A 130 -29.81 -47.23 -7.65
CA TYR A 130 -31.04 -47.71 -8.26
C TYR A 130 -30.82 -48.08 -9.73
N LEU A 131 -30.22 -47.19 -10.52
CA LEU A 131 -29.95 -47.42 -11.94
C LEU A 131 -29.03 -48.63 -12.16
N LEU A 132 -28.01 -48.81 -11.32
CA LEU A 132 -27.13 -49.97 -11.39
C LEU A 132 -27.85 -51.28 -11.06
N MET A 133 -28.73 -51.27 -10.05
CA MET A 133 -29.53 -52.43 -9.68
C MET A 133 -30.54 -52.80 -10.77
N GLU A 134 -31.25 -51.82 -11.33
CA GLU A 134 -32.22 -52.05 -12.40
C GLU A 134 -31.52 -52.51 -13.68
N ARG A 135 -30.36 -51.94 -14.01
CA ARG A 135 -29.53 -52.42 -15.12
C ARG A 135 -29.12 -53.88 -14.95
N ALA A 136 -28.69 -54.28 -13.75
CA ALA A 136 -28.32 -55.67 -13.49
C ALA A 136 -29.53 -56.62 -13.64
N ARG A 137 -30.71 -56.20 -13.15
CA ARG A 137 -31.97 -56.94 -13.31
C ARG A 137 -32.36 -57.11 -14.79
N LEU A 138 -32.38 -56.02 -15.56
CA LEU A 138 -32.74 -56.05 -16.98
C LEU A 138 -31.75 -56.89 -17.80
N LEU A 139 -30.45 -56.81 -17.50
CA LEU A 139 -29.45 -57.67 -18.15
C LEU A 139 -29.72 -59.16 -17.90
N HIS A 140 -30.11 -59.54 -16.68
CA HIS A 140 -30.49 -60.91 -16.37
C HIS A 140 -31.73 -61.35 -17.16
N GLU A 141 -32.76 -60.51 -17.24
CA GLU A 141 -34.00 -60.81 -17.97
C GLU A 141 -33.75 -60.95 -19.49
N VAL A 142 -32.91 -60.08 -20.06
CA VAL A 142 -32.47 -60.20 -21.46
C VAL A 142 -31.69 -61.48 -21.71
N GLU A 143 -30.83 -61.90 -20.77
CA GLU A 143 -30.06 -63.14 -20.90
C GLU A 143 -30.96 -64.38 -20.81
N GLU A 144 -31.97 -64.39 -19.93
CA GLU A 144 -33.02 -65.42 -19.88
C GLU A 144 -33.79 -65.49 -21.20
N HIS A 145 -34.31 -64.36 -21.70
CA HIS A 145 -35.04 -64.31 -22.96
C HIS A 145 -34.18 -64.67 -24.17
N LYS A 146 -32.88 -64.33 -24.17
CA LYS A 146 -31.96 -64.72 -25.24
C LYS A 146 -31.71 -66.23 -25.23
N ASN A 147 -31.67 -66.85 -24.06
CA ASN A 147 -31.59 -68.31 -23.94
C ASN A 147 -32.90 -68.99 -24.41
N ASP A 148 -34.06 -68.37 -24.16
CA ASP A 148 -35.36 -68.85 -24.64
C ASP A 148 -35.53 -68.68 -26.16
N ILE A 149 -35.14 -67.52 -26.71
CA ILE A 149 -35.20 -67.21 -28.16
C ILE A 149 -34.24 -68.09 -28.97
N CYS A 150 -33.06 -68.42 -28.42
CA CYS A 150 -32.14 -69.35 -29.06
C CYS A 150 -32.71 -70.80 -29.11
N SER A 151 -33.80 -71.08 -28.39
CA SER A 151 -34.54 -72.34 -28.49
C SER A 151 -35.69 -72.30 -29.52
N ASP A 152 -36.23 -71.12 -29.87
CA ASP A 152 -37.52 -71.03 -30.60
C ASP A 152 -37.59 -70.17 -31.86
N THR A 153 -36.53 -69.46 -32.30
CA THR A 153 -36.63 -68.70 -33.58
C THR A 153 -36.21 -69.48 -34.81
N ALA A 154 -37.09 -70.40 -35.21
CA ALA A 154 -37.38 -70.63 -36.62
C ALA A 154 -38.70 -69.94 -36.96
N ASN A 155 -38.59 -68.86 -37.74
CA ASN A 155 -39.61 -68.32 -38.64
C ASN A 155 -40.55 -67.19 -38.15
N SER A 156 -40.65 -66.21 -39.06
CA SER A 156 -41.63 -65.13 -39.19
C SER A 156 -41.44 -63.93 -38.27
N GLY A 157 -41.38 -62.69 -38.76
CA GLY A 157 -41.79 -62.17 -40.06
C GLY A 157 -42.50 -60.84 -39.80
N GLY A 158 -41.93 -59.75 -40.30
CA GLY A 158 -42.48 -58.41 -40.12
C GLY A 158 -41.43 -57.33 -39.89
N HIS A 159 -40.29 -57.40 -40.59
CA HIS A 159 -39.40 -56.25 -40.64
C HIS A 159 -39.90 -55.30 -41.74
N PRO A 160 -39.91 -53.97 -41.52
CA PRO A 160 -39.94 -53.01 -42.63
C PRO A 160 -38.82 -53.39 -43.60
N SER A 161 -38.98 -53.11 -44.91
CA SER A 161 -37.95 -53.43 -45.90
C SER A 161 -36.59 -53.03 -45.35
N GLU A 162 -35.66 -53.99 -45.23
CA GLU A 162 -34.34 -53.78 -44.63
C GLU A 162 -33.62 -52.58 -45.27
N GLU A 163 -33.97 -52.29 -46.53
CA GLU A 163 -33.51 -51.14 -47.30
C GLU A 163 -34.09 -49.79 -46.83
N GLU A 164 -35.36 -49.73 -46.39
CA GLU A 164 -35.97 -48.50 -45.87
C GLU A 164 -35.38 -48.11 -44.52
N PHE A 165 -35.21 -49.09 -43.62
CA PHE A 165 -34.59 -48.87 -42.31
C PHE A 165 -33.11 -48.45 -42.45
N LYS A 166 -32.39 -49.11 -43.37
CA LYS A 166 -31.00 -48.76 -43.69
C LYS A 166 -30.89 -47.36 -44.31
N SER A 167 -31.85 -46.97 -45.14
CA SER A 167 -31.89 -45.63 -45.74
C SER A 167 -32.16 -44.53 -44.69
N ILE A 168 -32.99 -44.78 -43.69
CA ILE A 168 -33.25 -43.82 -42.59
C ILE A 168 -32.00 -43.64 -41.74
N LEU A 169 -31.34 -44.73 -41.34
CA LEU A 169 -30.09 -44.70 -40.58
C LEU A 169 -28.96 -43.97 -41.31
N GLU A 170 -28.84 -44.18 -42.62
CA GLU A 170 -27.83 -43.52 -43.44
C GLU A 170 -28.10 -42.01 -43.58
N LYS A 171 -29.38 -41.62 -43.60
CA LYS A 171 -29.79 -40.22 -43.59
C LYS A 171 -29.49 -39.54 -42.25
N GLU A 172 -29.86 -40.16 -41.12
CA GLU A 172 -29.54 -39.63 -39.78
C GLU A 172 -28.04 -39.51 -39.57
N ARG A 173 -27.26 -40.53 -39.98
CA ARG A 173 -25.80 -40.49 -39.90
C ARG A 173 -25.21 -39.31 -40.67
N LYS A 174 -25.78 -39.00 -41.84
CA LYS A 174 -25.33 -37.87 -42.67
C LYS A 174 -25.72 -36.53 -42.06
N GLU A 175 -26.93 -36.41 -41.52
CA GLU A 175 -27.38 -35.20 -40.82
C GLU A 175 -26.50 -34.91 -39.59
N PHE A 176 -26.20 -35.92 -38.77
CA PHE A 176 -25.26 -35.78 -37.65
C PHE A 176 -23.84 -35.38 -38.09
N GLU A 177 -23.36 -35.92 -39.21
CA GLU A 177 -22.03 -35.56 -39.74
C GLU A 177 -22.00 -34.11 -40.26
N GLU A 178 -23.08 -33.64 -40.88
CA GLU A 178 -23.24 -32.25 -41.33
C GLU A 178 -23.35 -31.29 -40.14
N GLU A 179 -24.08 -31.65 -39.08
CA GLU A 179 -24.19 -30.84 -37.86
C GLU A 179 -22.86 -30.74 -37.11
N LEU A 180 -22.13 -31.85 -36.93
CA LEU A 180 -20.79 -31.85 -36.35
C LEU A 180 -19.81 -31.01 -37.16
N LYS A 181 -19.93 -31.02 -38.49
CA LYS A 181 -19.12 -30.18 -39.36
C LYS A 181 -19.47 -28.70 -39.16
N GLN A 182 -20.75 -28.36 -39.09
CA GLN A 182 -21.20 -26.99 -38.86
C GLN A 182 -20.74 -26.45 -37.50
N GLN A 183 -20.79 -27.26 -36.45
CA GLN A 183 -20.26 -26.89 -35.13
C GLN A 183 -18.75 -26.63 -35.17
N ARG A 184 -17.98 -27.49 -35.86
CA ARG A 184 -16.52 -27.27 -36.03
C ARG A 184 -16.22 -26.00 -36.80
N ASP A 185 -16.97 -25.74 -37.88
CA ASP A 185 -16.78 -24.53 -38.70
C ASP A 185 -17.16 -23.27 -37.90
N SER A 186 -18.24 -23.31 -37.11
CA SER A 186 -18.64 -22.22 -36.21
C SER A 186 -17.62 -21.97 -35.11
N ALA A 187 -17.13 -23.02 -34.44
CA ALA A 187 -16.09 -22.89 -33.42
C ALA A 187 -14.79 -22.32 -34.00
N LYS A 188 -14.45 -22.70 -35.23
CA LYS A 188 -13.29 -22.16 -35.95
C LYS A 188 -13.46 -20.67 -36.24
N MET A 189 -14.63 -20.23 -36.72
CA MET A 189 -14.93 -18.81 -36.94
C MET A 189 -14.84 -17.99 -35.66
N ILE A 190 -15.39 -18.49 -34.55
CA ILE A 190 -15.30 -17.82 -33.24
C ILE A 190 -13.85 -17.73 -32.77
N SER A 191 -13.07 -18.80 -32.93
CA SER A 191 -11.65 -18.81 -32.58
C SER A 191 -10.83 -17.83 -33.43
N GLU A 192 -11.12 -17.72 -34.72
CA GLU A 192 -10.47 -16.75 -35.61
C GLU A 192 -10.85 -15.31 -35.25
N GLN A 193 -12.12 -15.06 -34.91
CA GLN A 193 -12.58 -13.74 -34.46
C GLN A 193 -11.91 -13.33 -33.14
N LEU A 194 -11.89 -14.21 -32.14
CA LEU A 194 -11.25 -13.93 -30.85
C LEU A 194 -9.75 -13.64 -31.02
N LYS A 195 -9.09 -14.39 -31.90
CA LYS A 195 -7.68 -14.17 -32.23
C LYS A 195 -7.47 -12.79 -32.88
N HIS A 196 -8.36 -12.40 -33.79
CA HIS A 196 -8.30 -11.10 -34.44
C HIS A 196 -8.50 -9.96 -33.44
N GLU A 197 -9.51 -10.04 -32.56
CA GLU A 197 -9.76 -9.06 -31.50
C GLU A 197 -8.57 -8.93 -30.54
N HIS A 198 -7.94 -10.05 -30.17
CA HIS A 198 -6.75 -10.05 -29.34
C HIS A 198 -5.53 -9.41 -30.03
N GLU A 199 -5.33 -9.67 -31.33
CA GLU A 199 -4.28 -9.03 -32.12
C GLU A 199 -4.52 -7.51 -32.23
N GLU A 200 -5.77 -7.07 -32.42
CA GLU A 200 -6.13 -5.65 -32.43
C GLU A 200 -5.85 -4.98 -31.08
N GLU A 201 -6.23 -5.61 -29.97
CA GLU A 201 -5.95 -5.10 -28.61
C GLU A 201 -4.45 -4.98 -28.34
N ILE A 202 -3.65 -6.00 -28.71
CA ILE A 202 -2.19 -5.93 -28.60
C ILE A 202 -1.64 -4.75 -29.40
N THR A 203 -2.08 -4.56 -30.64
CA THR A 203 -1.59 -3.45 -31.47
C THR A 203 -1.97 -2.09 -30.88
N ALA A 204 -3.17 -1.93 -30.34
CA ALA A 204 -3.61 -0.70 -29.68
C ALA A 204 -2.77 -0.39 -28.43
N LEU A 205 -2.49 -1.40 -27.60
CA LEU A 205 -1.63 -1.27 -26.42
C LEU A 205 -0.18 -0.95 -26.79
N MET A 206 0.35 -1.53 -27.87
CA MET A 206 1.68 -1.19 -28.37
C MET A 206 1.76 0.27 -28.83
N ASP A 207 0.74 0.76 -29.54
CA ASP A 207 0.67 2.16 -29.98
C ASP A 207 0.52 3.14 -28.80
N GLU A 208 -0.26 2.77 -27.77
CA GLU A 208 -0.38 3.57 -26.55
C GLU A 208 0.92 3.61 -25.75
N ASN A 209 1.58 2.47 -25.56
CA ASN A 209 2.88 2.41 -24.89
C ASN A 209 3.93 3.25 -25.62
N SER A 210 3.97 3.19 -26.96
CA SER A 210 4.88 4.02 -27.76
C SER A 210 4.64 5.52 -27.53
N LYS A 211 3.37 5.96 -27.46
CA LYS A 211 3.04 7.35 -27.14
C LYS A 211 3.44 7.75 -25.71
N LEU A 212 3.20 6.87 -24.74
CA LEU A 212 3.58 7.11 -23.35
C LEU A 212 5.11 7.20 -23.19
N GLU A 213 5.87 6.38 -23.91
CA GLU A 213 7.33 6.47 -23.96
C GLU A 213 7.81 7.80 -24.55
N GLU A 214 7.19 8.28 -25.64
CA GLU A 214 7.50 9.59 -26.20
C GLU A 214 7.21 10.74 -25.22
N ASP A 215 6.09 10.68 -24.51
CA ASP A 215 5.72 11.71 -23.54
C ASP A 215 6.60 11.65 -22.28
N LEU A 216 6.97 10.45 -21.83
CA LEU A 216 7.96 10.28 -20.77
C LEU A 216 9.28 10.94 -21.16
N GLN A 217 9.81 10.68 -22.36
CA GLN A 217 11.05 11.30 -22.84
C GLN A 217 10.95 12.83 -22.90
N LYS A 218 9.81 13.39 -23.34
CA LYS A 218 9.60 14.85 -23.34
C LYS A 218 9.65 15.43 -21.92
N THR A 219 9.00 14.77 -20.96
CA THR A 219 8.99 15.22 -19.56
C THR A 219 10.37 15.09 -18.91
N GLU A 220 11.10 14.01 -19.16
CA GLU A 220 12.48 13.82 -18.70
C GLU A 220 13.41 14.91 -19.25
N MET A 221 13.26 15.28 -20.52
CA MET A 221 14.00 16.38 -21.12
C MET A 221 13.67 17.72 -20.44
N MET A 222 12.39 17.99 -20.17
CA MET A 222 11.97 19.21 -19.47
C MET A 222 12.50 19.27 -18.03
N VAL A 223 12.43 18.16 -17.29
CA VAL A 223 13.00 18.04 -15.94
C VAL A 223 14.51 18.27 -15.98
N SER A 224 15.22 17.70 -16.96
CA SER A 224 16.66 17.90 -17.13
C SER A 224 17.00 19.37 -17.40
N GLN A 225 16.20 20.06 -18.21
CA GLN A 225 16.35 21.50 -18.46
C GLN A 225 16.12 22.33 -17.19
N LEU A 226 15.02 22.08 -16.47
CA LEU A 226 14.72 22.77 -15.20
C LEU A 226 15.80 22.52 -14.14
N LYS A 227 16.33 21.29 -14.06
CA LYS A 227 17.43 20.94 -13.18
C LYS A 227 18.71 21.71 -13.53
N ALA A 228 19.01 21.86 -14.82
CA ALA A 228 20.15 22.65 -15.28
C ALA A 228 19.95 24.15 -14.98
N GLU A 229 18.73 24.67 -15.08
CA GLU A 229 18.40 26.05 -14.70
C GLU A 229 18.57 26.26 -13.19
N LEU A 230 18.06 25.36 -12.35
CA LEU A 230 18.27 25.39 -10.90
C LEU A 230 19.76 25.37 -10.54
N SER A 231 20.56 24.52 -11.21
CA SER A 231 22.02 24.47 -11.01
C SER A 231 22.69 25.82 -11.27
N LYS A 232 22.28 26.52 -12.35
CA LYS A 232 22.81 27.85 -12.68
C LYS A 232 22.48 28.90 -11.62
N TYR A 233 21.27 28.86 -11.05
CA TYR A 233 20.92 29.77 -9.95
C TYR A 233 21.72 29.47 -8.68
N THR A 234 21.92 28.19 -8.34
CA THR A 234 22.76 27.78 -7.19
C THR A 234 24.24 28.10 -7.38
N GLU A 235 24.77 27.98 -8.60
CA GLU A 235 26.14 28.37 -8.92
C GLU A 235 26.32 29.90 -8.89
N GLY A 236 25.30 30.67 -9.24
CA GLY A 236 25.27 32.13 -9.10
C GLY A 236 25.34 32.60 -7.64
N GLU A 237 24.62 31.94 -6.73
CA GLU A 237 24.76 32.15 -5.28
C GLU A 237 26.14 31.72 -4.75
N SER A 238 26.68 30.62 -5.26
CA SER A 238 28.01 30.12 -4.89
C SER A 238 29.14 31.05 -5.37
N MET A 239 29.06 31.64 -6.57
CA MET A 239 30.03 32.62 -7.05
C MET A 239 30.03 33.92 -6.23
N ALA A 240 28.87 34.35 -5.72
CA ALA A 240 28.79 35.46 -4.77
C ALA A 240 29.47 35.12 -3.42
N ALA A 241 29.42 33.86 -3.00
CA ALA A 241 30.09 33.37 -1.80
C ALA A 241 31.62 33.17 -1.98
N HIS A 242 32.10 32.98 -3.21
CA HIS A 242 33.49 32.60 -3.51
C HIS A 242 34.50 33.76 -3.54
N LEU A 243 34.06 35.02 -3.42
CA LEU A 243 34.93 36.20 -3.33
C LEU A 243 35.67 36.34 -1.98
N ASN A 244 35.48 35.41 -1.02
CA ASN A 244 36.17 35.48 0.28
C ASN A 244 36.47 34.08 0.90
N PRO A 245 37.44 33.31 0.38
CA PRO A 245 37.67 31.93 0.83
C PRO A 245 38.65 31.81 2.00
N SER A 246 39.49 32.82 2.28
CA SER A 246 40.68 32.61 3.14
C SER A 246 40.44 32.76 4.65
N LEU A 247 39.25 33.17 5.10
CA LEU A 247 38.93 33.40 6.52
C LEU A 247 38.02 32.33 7.15
N LYS A 248 37.38 31.47 6.35
CA LYS A 248 36.36 30.53 6.86
C LYS A 248 36.91 29.18 7.30
N THR A 249 37.99 28.68 6.69
CA THR A 249 38.47 27.31 6.95
C THR A 249 39.05 27.13 8.35
N ASN A 250 39.78 28.12 8.88
CA ASN A 250 40.31 28.04 10.25
C ASN A 250 39.21 28.23 11.32
N SER A 251 38.19 29.04 11.03
CA SER A 251 37.08 29.29 11.96
C SER A 251 36.14 28.09 12.08
N GLU A 252 35.89 27.36 10.99
CA GLU A 252 35.01 26.18 11.02
C GLU A 252 35.64 24.99 11.77
N GLU A 253 36.96 24.83 11.69
CA GLU A 253 37.66 23.74 12.37
C GLU A 253 37.76 23.96 13.90
N GLU A 254 37.93 25.21 14.34
CA GLU A 254 37.84 25.61 15.75
C GLU A 254 36.41 25.46 16.29
N ARG A 255 35.41 25.85 15.48
CA ARG A 255 33.99 25.71 15.84
C ARG A 255 33.57 24.26 15.97
N ARG A 256 34.09 23.37 15.11
CA ARG A 256 33.90 21.91 15.26
C ARG A 256 34.50 21.37 16.54
N LYS A 257 35.69 21.83 16.94
CA LYS A 257 36.31 21.41 18.21
C LYS A 257 35.51 21.90 19.43
N GLN A 258 34.95 23.11 19.38
CA GLN A 258 34.09 23.62 20.43
C GLN A 258 32.78 22.83 20.54
N LEU A 259 32.12 22.53 19.42
CA LEU A 259 30.90 21.71 19.42
C LEU A 259 31.14 20.29 19.94
N VAL A 260 32.28 19.69 19.64
CA VAL A 260 32.65 18.37 20.19
C VAL A 260 32.92 18.45 21.68
N HIS A 261 33.54 19.53 22.17
CA HIS A 261 33.76 19.72 23.60
C HIS A 261 32.46 19.94 24.35
N GLU A 262 31.57 20.79 23.83
CA GLU A 262 30.25 21.08 24.39
C GLU A 262 29.36 19.84 24.43
N ARG A 263 29.36 19.04 23.35
CA ARG A 263 28.68 17.74 23.34
C ARG A 263 29.17 16.82 24.46
N ASN A 264 30.49 16.72 24.66
CA ASN A 264 31.04 15.85 25.70
C ASN A 264 30.71 16.33 27.12
N GLU A 265 30.53 17.64 27.34
CA GLU A 265 30.10 18.17 28.63
C GLU A 265 28.60 17.93 28.86
N LEU A 266 27.77 18.10 27.83
CA LEU A 266 26.34 17.76 27.88
C LEU A 266 26.11 16.26 28.12
N ASP A 267 26.90 15.40 27.49
CA ASP A 267 26.83 13.95 27.72
C ASP A 267 27.15 13.60 29.19
N LYS A 268 28.04 14.33 29.86
CA LYS A 268 28.31 14.15 31.30
C LYS A 268 27.16 14.67 32.17
N GLU A 269 26.61 15.83 31.83
CA GLU A 269 25.49 16.42 32.58
C GLU A 269 24.24 15.54 32.47
N GLN A 270 24.01 14.91 31.31
CA GLN A 270 22.97 13.89 31.15
C GLN A 270 23.20 12.67 32.04
N GLU A 271 24.44 12.17 32.14
CA GLU A 271 24.76 11.05 33.02
C GLU A 271 24.58 11.40 34.51
N GLU A 272 24.85 12.64 34.91
CA GLU A 272 24.60 13.13 36.27
C GLU A 272 23.09 13.26 36.56
N LEU A 273 22.33 13.86 35.63
CA LEU A 273 20.87 13.98 35.76
C LEU A 273 20.17 12.61 35.79
N GLU A 274 20.65 11.63 35.03
CA GLU A 274 20.12 10.27 35.06
C GLU A 274 20.31 9.64 36.45
N LYS A 275 21.47 9.83 37.08
CA LYS A 275 21.72 9.37 38.47
C LYS A 275 20.82 10.06 39.48
N ASP A 276 20.63 11.37 39.35
CA ASP A 276 19.73 12.14 40.24
C ASP A 276 18.28 11.67 40.09
N MET A 277 17.84 11.37 38.86
CA MET A 277 16.49 10.81 38.64
C MET A 277 16.34 9.43 39.26
N GLU A 278 17.33 8.55 39.15
CA GLU A 278 17.32 7.23 39.81
C GLU A 278 17.23 7.37 41.34
N GLU A 279 17.94 8.33 41.94
CA GLU A 279 17.88 8.61 43.37
C GLU A 279 16.49 9.11 43.79
N ILE A 280 15.90 10.04 43.04
CA ILE A 280 14.54 10.55 43.29
C ILE A 280 13.50 9.42 43.15
N GLU A 281 13.64 8.54 42.16
CA GLU A 281 12.72 7.40 42.01
C GLU A 281 12.80 6.44 43.19
N LYS A 282 14.00 6.19 43.69
CA LYS A 282 14.23 5.37 44.88
C LYS A 282 13.60 6.01 46.12
N ASP A 283 13.84 7.29 46.35
CA ASP A 283 13.24 8.03 47.47
C ASP A 283 11.71 8.03 47.38
N ARG A 284 11.16 8.20 46.17
CA ARG A 284 9.72 8.13 45.92
C ARG A 284 9.16 6.74 46.25
N ALA A 285 9.88 5.67 45.93
CA ALA A 285 9.48 4.32 46.28
C ALA A 285 9.48 4.10 47.80
N ASP A 286 10.52 4.59 48.49
CA ASP A 286 10.63 4.50 49.94
C ASP A 286 9.50 5.28 50.64
N PHE A 287 9.20 6.51 50.19
CA PHE A 287 8.05 7.28 50.69
C PHE A 287 6.71 6.59 50.44
N GLN A 288 6.53 5.89 49.32
CA GLN A 288 5.30 5.12 49.08
C GLN A 288 5.16 3.94 50.05
N VAL A 289 6.26 3.28 50.41
CA VAL A 289 6.26 2.22 51.41
C VAL A 289 5.90 2.78 52.77
N GLU A 290 6.54 3.87 53.19
CA GLU A 290 6.27 4.52 54.48
C GLU A 290 4.81 5.02 54.57
N ARG A 291 4.29 5.62 53.49
CA ARG A 291 2.88 6.05 53.44
C ARG A 291 1.92 4.89 53.60
N LYS A 292 2.18 3.74 52.95
CA LYS A 292 1.35 2.53 53.09
C LYS A 292 1.41 1.97 54.51
N GLN A 293 2.58 2.00 55.16
CA GLN A 293 2.71 1.60 56.56
C GLN A 293 1.90 2.52 57.47
N PHE A 294 1.99 3.84 57.28
CA PHE A 294 1.24 4.81 58.06
C PHE A 294 -0.28 4.69 57.88
N GLU A 295 -0.74 4.44 56.65
CA GLU A 295 -2.15 4.15 56.36
C GLU A 295 -2.62 2.87 57.06
N GLN A 296 -1.80 1.80 57.09
CA GLN A 296 -2.12 0.57 57.81
C GLN A 296 -2.17 0.79 59.33
N GLU A 297 -1.22 1.52 59.91
CA GLU A 297 -1.22 1.85 61.34
C GLU A 297 -2.41 2.71 61.74
N LYS A 298 -2.80 3.68 60.89
CA LYS A 298 -3.99 4.50 61.09
C LYS A 298 -5.27 3.66 61.13
N VAL A 299 -5.43 2.71 60.20
CA VAL A 299 -6.57 1.79 60.18
C VAL A 299 -6.60 0.92 61.43
N VAL A 300 -5.44 0.45 61.91
CA VAL A 300 -5.34 -0.33 63.15
C VAL A 300 -5.69 0.53 64.39
N PHE A 301 -5.34 1.81 64.38
CA PHE A 301 -5.67 2.74 65.46
C PHE A 301 -7.17 3.08 65.50
N GLU A 302 -7.82 3.23 64.35
CA GLU A 302 -9.27 3.50 64.24
C GLU A 302 -10.16 2.29 64.60
N LEU A 303 -9.58 1.08 64.68
CA LEU A 303 -10.28 -0.16 65.03
C LEU A 303 -10.15 -0.57 66.52
N LYS A 304 -9.42 0.19 67.35
CA LYS A 304 -9.28 -0.03 68.79
C LYS A 304 -10.12 0.96 69.61
#